data_AF-A0A3D5YCT2-F1
#
_entry.id   AF-A0A3D5YCT2-F1
#
_cell.length_a   1.000
_cell.length_b   1.000
_cell.length_c   1.000
_cell.angle_alpha   90.00
_cell.angle_beta   90.00
_cell.angle_gamma   90.00
#
_symmetry.space_group_name_H-M   'P 1'
#
loop_
_entity.id
_entity.type
_entity.pdbx_description
1 polymer ?
#
loop_
_entity_poly.entity_id
_entity_poly.type
_entity_poly.pdbx_seq_one_letter_code
_entity_poly.pdbx_strand_id
1 'polypeptide(L)'
;MVDTHIDIELKGRFKLAILLTAVTFFAELIGGYVFNSLALLSDSAHVFMDVFALSLSWLALYICAMPPTETRTYGWHRSEVFAAFINGVTLLFVSLVIFYEAYQRLVSPPEVRAIGTMVVAFVGLAVNIIVASWLKGHKHEDLNIRSAYLHVVWDAAASVGVIISGVIIYYTNWFTADPLISIGIGIIIIIGAVKIILESAHILLEGVPKEIDIKEIVEDLKAVDGVQGIHTLHIWSICSNIHAMSAHIDIKKEAQSRRGEILDLINQKLAKDHHIFYTTLQAECNGCITGQLFRAIEHKEHRH
;
A
#
# COMPACT_ATOMS: atom_id res chain seq x y z
N MET A 1 -11.77 -16.03 15.09
CA MET A 1 -10.89 -17.13 15.57
C MET A 1 -10.09 -17.78 14.43
N VAL A 2 -10.34 -17.40 13.16
CA VAL A 2 -9.53 -17.77 11.98
C VAL A 2 -8.38 -16.78 11.76
N ASP A 3 -8.53 -15.53 12.19
CA ASP A 3 -7.56 -14.44 11.91
C ASP A 3 -6.22 -14.55 12.67
N THR A 4 -6.20 -15.17 13.85
CA THR A 4 -4.99 -15.25 14.69
C THR A 4 -3.90 -16.16 14.10
N HIS A 5 -4.24 -17.15 13.29
CA HIS A 5 -3.25 -18.05 12.67
C HIS A 5 -2.58 -17.39 11.45
N ILE A 6 -3.34 -16.65 10.65
CA ILE A 6 -2.84 -15.91 9.48
C ILE A 6 -1.86 -14.83 9.93
N ASP A 7 -2.18 -14.08 10.99
CA ASP A 7 -1.31 -13.03 11.53
C ASP A 7 0.06 -13.54 12.03
N ILE A 8 0.11 -14.74 12.62
CA ILE A 8 1.36 -15.32 13.15
C ILE A 8 2.26 -15.79 12.01
N GLU A 9 1.69 -16.45 11.01
CA GLU A 9 2.43 -16.95 9.86
C GLU A 9 2.95 -15.81 8.98
N LEU A 10 2.13 -14.77 8.78
CA LEU A 10 2.50 -13.54 8.07
C LEU A 10 3.65 -12.81 8.77
N LYS A 11 3.56 -12.64 10.09
CA LYS A 11 4.63 -12.03 10.91
C LYS A 11 5.94 -12.82 10.85
N GLY A 12 5.88 -14.15 10.80
CA GLY A 12 7.04 -15.01 10.65
C GLY A 12 7.74 -14.84 9.30
N ARG A 13 6.96 -14.75 8.22
CA ARG A 13 7.46 -14.59 6.85
C ARG A 13 8.09 -13.21 6.62
N PHE A 14 7.46 -12.13 7.11
CA PHE A 14 8.05 -10.78 7.06
C PHE A 14 9.40 -10.72 7.78
N LYS A 15 9.51 -11.30 8.98
CA LYS A 15 10.79 -11.35 9.71
C LYS A 15 11.89 -12.03 8.91
N LEU A 16 11.54 -13.11 8.20
CA LEU A 16 12.51 -13.84 7.41
C LEU A 16 12.89 -13.11 6.12
N ALA A 17 11.94 -12.47 5.44
CA ALA A 17 12.23 -11.60 4.30
C ALA A 17 13.17 -10.46 4.74
N ILE A 18 12.86 -9.78 5.85
CA ILE A 18 13.73 -8.75 6.44
C ILE A 18 15.12 -9.31 6.74
N LEU A 19 15.21 -10.50 7.35
CA LEU A 19 16.48 -11.13 7.67
C LEU A 19 17.33 -11.41 6.42
N LEU A 20 16.73 -11.99 5.38
CA LEU A 20 17.43 -12.33 4.14
C LEU A 20 17.91 -11.07 3.40
N THR A 21 17.05 -10.05 3.29
CA THR A 21 17.42 -8.77 2.67
C THR A 21 18.47 -8.04 3.51
N ALA A 22 18.37 -8.08 4.84
CA ALA A 22 19.37 -7.47 5.73
C ALA A 22 20.75 -8.15 5.63
N VAL A 23 20.79 -9.48 5.51
CA VAL A 23 22.05 -10.21 5.26
C VAL A 23 22.68 -9.78 3.94
N THR A 24 21.86 -9.63 2.89
CA THR A 24 22.31 -9.15 1.57
C THR A 24 22.87 -7.73 1.65
N PHE A 25 22.15 -6.83 2.32
CA PHE A 25 22.60 -5.47 2.60
C PHE A 25 23.98 -5.44 3.29
N PHE A 26 24.17 -6.19 4.37
CA PHE A 26 25.46 -6.21 5.07
C PHE A 26 26.57 -6.84 4.22
N ALA A 27 26.27 -7.87 3.43
CA ALA A 27 27.24 -8.48 2.53
C ALA A 27 27.72 -7.48 1.45
N GLU A 28 26.80 -6.73 0.85
CA GLU A 28 27.13 -5.71 -0.15
C GLU A 28 27.83 -4.49 0.45
N LEU A 29 27.41 -4.05 1.64
CA LEU A 29 28.06 -2.94 2.34
C LEU A 29 29.51 -3.28 2.72
N ILE A 30 29.73 -4.46 3.31
CA ILE A 30 31.07 -4.94 3.67
C ILE A 30 31.89 -5.16 2.40
N GLY A 31 31.32 -5.79 1.37
CA GLY A 31 31.98 -5.97 0.08
C GLY A 31 32.37 -4.63 -0.55
N GLY A 32 31.48 -3.65 -0.53
CA GLY A 32 31.72 -2.30 -1.01
C GLY A 32 32.90 -1.63 -0.31
N TYR A 33 33.00 -1.78 1.02
CA TYR A 33 34.12 -1.23 1.79
C TYR A 33 35.43 -2.00 1.55
N VAL A 34 35.41 -3.33 1.66
CA VAL A 34 36.60 -4.19 1.53
C VAL A 34 37.20 -4.12 0.13
N PHE A 35 36.36 -4.11 -0.90
CA PHE A 35 36.79 -4.04 -2.30
C PHE A 35 36.88 -2.60 -2.83
N ASN A 36 36.65 -1.60 -1.97
CA ASN A 36 36.62 -0.17 -2.30
C ASN A 36 35.79 0.12 -3.56
N SER A 37 34.59 -0.48 -3.61
CA SER A 37 33.70 -0.50 -4.77
C SER A 37 32.50 0.40 -4.53
N LEU A 38 32.49 1.56 -5.19
CA LEU A 38 31.37 2.49 -5.18
C LEU A 38 30.08 1.87 -5.75
N ALA A 39 30.20 0.91 -6.69
CA ALA A 39 29.05 0.21 -7.25
C ALA A 39 28.33 -0.65 -6.19
N LEU A 40 29.09 -1.40 -5.38
CA LEU A 40 28.55 -2.20 -4.27
C LEU A 40 27.98 -1.33 -3.15
N LEU A 41 28.60 -0.18 -2.86
CA LEU A 41 28.08 0.77 -1.88
C LEU A 41 26.76 1.42 -2.33
N SER A 42 26.66 1.80 -3.61
CA SER A 42 25.42 2.34 -4.19
C SER A 42 24.29 1.30 -4.19
N ASP A 43 24.58 0.05 -4.53
CA ASP A 43 23.60 -1.05 -4.50
C ASP A 43 23.14 -1.37 -3.06
N SER A 44 24.07 -1.37 -2.10
CA SER A 44 23.72 -1.55 -0.69
C SER A 44 22.76 -0.47 -0.16
N ALA A 45 22.79 0.74 -0.71
CA ALA A 45 21.84 1.80 -0.35
C ALA A 45 20.44 1.48 -0.87
N HIS A 46 20.30 0.85 -2.03
CA HIS A 46 19.03 0.37 -2.55
C HIS A 46 18.48 -0.77 -1.67
N VAL A 47 19.30 -1.80 -1.40
CA VAL A 47 18.90 -2.95 -0.56
C VAL A 47 18.58 -2.51 0.87
N PHE A 48 19.26 -1.49 1.42
CA PHE A 48 18.91 -0.88 2.69
C PHE A 48 17.48 -0.33 2.70
N MET A 49 17.06 0.34 1.61
CA MET A 49 15.72 0.89 1.49
C MET A 49 14.66 -0.21 1.42
N ASP A 50 14.97 -1.37 0.83
CA ASP A 50 14.09 -2.54 0.88
C ASP A 50 13.94 -3.09 2.30
N VAL A 51 15.06 -3.21 3.03
CA VAL A 51 15.03 -3.59 4.46
C VAL A 51 14.19 -2.61 5.26
N PHE A 52 14.36 -1.30 5.02
CA PHE A 52 13.60 -0.25 5.68
C PHE A 52 12.10 -0.37 5.38
N ALA A 53 11.72 -0.53 4.11
CA ALA A 53 10.33 -0.68 3.67
C ALA A 53 9.66 -1.92 4.29
N LEU A 54 10.34 -3.06 4.27
CA LEU A 54 9.85 -4.30 4.87
C LEU A 54 9.73 -4.18 6.40
N SER A 55 10.71 -3.55 7.05
CA SER A 55 10.70 -3.32 8.50
C SER A 55 9.57 -2.39 8.92
N LEU A 56 9.34 -1.32 8.16
CA LEU A 56 8.24 -0.39 8.40
C LEU A 56 6.88 -1.08 8.24
N SER A 57 6.73 -1.92 7.21
CA SER A 57 5.52 -2.71 6.98
C SER A 57 5.27 -3.72 8.11
N TRP A 58 6.31 -4.42 8.55
CA TRP A 58 6.22 -5.35 9.69
C TRP A 58 5.86 -4.63 11.00
N LEU A 59 6.46 -3.48 11.26
CA LEU A 59 6.14 -2.65 12.42
C LEU A 59 4.68 -2.17 12.37
N ALA A 60 4.20 -1.75 11.20
CA ALA A 60 2.81 -1.34 11.02
C ALA A 60 1.83 -2.48 11.33
N LEU A 61 2.09 -3.68 10.81
CA LEU A 61 1.29 -4.88 11.13
C LEU A 61 1.29 -5.21 12.63
N TYR A 62 2.43 -5.04 13.29
CA TYR A 62 2.51 -5.22 14.74
C TYR A 62 1.67 -4.18 15.48
N ILE A 63 1.74 -2.91 15.05
CA ILE A 63 1.01 -1.80 15.66
C ILE A 63 -0.51 -1.95 15.43
N CYS A 64 -0.94 -2.32 14.23
CA CYS A 64 -2.35 -2.52 13.90
C CYS A 64 -3.02 -3.64 14.70
N ALA A 65 -2.25 -4.62 15.19
CA ALA A 65 -2.75 -5.69 16.03
C ALA A 65 -2.97 -5.29 17.51
N MET A 66 -2.60 -4.07 17.91
CA MET A 66 -2.84 -3.58 19.28
C MET A 66 -4.33 -3.30 19.52
N PRO A 67 -4.85 -3.59 20.73
CA PRO A 67 -6.25 -3.36 21.05
C PRO A 67 -6.61 -1.85 21.04
N PRO A 68 -7.88 -1.50 20.78
CA PRO A 68 -8.36 -0.13 20.91
C PRO A 68 -8.18 0.45 22.31
N THR A 69 -8.01 1.77 22.40
CA THR A 69 -7.86 2.52 23.65
C THR A 69 -8.89 3.66 23.73
N GLU A 70 -9.08 4.25 24.91
CA GLU A 70 -10.01 5.38 25.09
C GLU A 70 -9.65 6.59 24.20
N THR A 71 -8.35 6.77 23.92
CA THR A 71 -7.84 7.82 23.03
C THR A 71 -7.81 7.42 21.55
N ARG A 72 -8.01 6.13 21.24
CA ARG A 72 -7.99 5.55 19.89
C ARG A 72 -9.08 4.48 19.78
N THR A 73 -10.32 4.94 19.67
CA THR A 73 -11.51 4.08 19.74
C THR A 73 -11.63 3.11 18.55
N TYR A 74 -11.12 3.49 17.38
CA TYR A 74 -10.96 2.60 16.23
C TYR A 74 -9.65 1.78 16.26
N GLY A 75 -8.87 1.85 17.33
CA GLY A 75 -7.56 1.20 17.41
C GLY A 75 -6.50 1.84 16.52
N TRP A 76 -5.54 1.02 16.09
CA TRP A 76 -4.31 1.46 15.41
C TRP A 76 -4.26 1.10 13.92
N HIS A 77 -5.40 0.75 13.32
CA HIS A 77 -5.46 0.30 11.93
C HIS A 77 -4.92 1.32 10.90
N ARG A 78 -5.06 2.63 11.17
CA ARG A 78 -4.51 3.69 10.29
C ARG A 78 -2.98 3.69 10.22
N SER A 79 -2.26 3.03 11.13
CA SER A 79 -0.80 2.91 11.07
C SER A 79 -0.31 2.15 9.83
N GLU A 80 -1.08 1.20 9.31
CA GLU A 80 -0.84 0.54 8.02
C GLU A 80 -0.77 1.56 6.89
N VAL A 81 -1.74 2.47 6.84
CA VAL A 81 -1.87 3.50 5.80
C VAL A 81 -0.72 4.50 5.90
N PHE A 82 -0.33 4.89 7.11
CA PHE A 82 0.83 5.76 7.32
C PHE A 82 2.13 5.12 6.87
N ALA A 83 2.33 3.83 7.18
CA ALA A 83 3.52 3.10 6.74
C ALA A 83 3.59 3.00 5.21
N ALA A 84 2.46 2.70 4.55
CA ALA A 84 2.37 2.68 3.10
C ALA A 84 2.67 4.06 2.48
N PHE A 85 2.15 5.14 3.06
CA PHE A 85 2.43 6.50 2.61
C PHE A 85 3.93 6.87 2.74
N ILE A 86 4.53 6.60 3.90
CA ILE A 86 5.97 6.84 4.14
C ILE A 86 6.79 6.02 3.14
N ASN A 87 6.46 4.75 2.94
CA ASN A 87 7.15 3.90 1.97
C ASN A 87 7.05 4.45 0.55
N GLY A 88 5.88 4.91 0.13
CA GLY A 88 5.70 5.56 -1.17
C GLY A 88 6.57 6.81 -1.34
N VAL A 89 6.66 7.66 -0.31
CA VAL A 89 7.55 8.84 -0.31
C VAL A 89 9.02 8.45 -0.37
N THR A 90 9.41 7.42 0.37
CA THR A 90 10.76 6.84 0.37
C THR A 90 11.15 6.35 -1.04
N LEU A 91 10.28 5.60 -1.72
CA LEU A 91 10.50 5.14 -3.10
C LEU A 91 10.62 6.30 -4.09
N LEU A 92 9.80 7.34 -3.93
CA LEU A 92 9.90 8.54 -4.76
C LEU A 92 11.27 9.22 -4.58
N PHE A 93 11.74 9.34 -3.34
CA PHE A 93 13.07 9.90 -3.05
C PHE A 93 14.20 9.06 -3.65
N VAL A 94 14.18 7.73 -3.48
CA VAL A 94 15.16 6.81 -4.08
C VAL A 94 15.19 6.96 -5.60
N SER A 95 14.02 7.04 -6.23
CA SER A 95 13.97 7.19 -7.68
C SER A 95 14.56 8.52 -8.16
N LEU A 96 14.38 9.62 -7.42
CA LEU A 96 15.01 10.91 -7.75
C LEU A 96 16.54 10.83 -7.67
N VAL A 97 17.07 10.08 -6.70
CA VAL A 97 18.51 9.79 -6.61
C VAL A 97 18.99 8.99 -7.83
N ILE A 98 18.24 7.97 -8.26
CA ILE A 98 18.56 7.19 -9.47
C ILE A 98 18.61 8.09 -10.71
N PHE A 99 17.65 9.00 -10.89
CA PHE A 99 17.68 9.96 -12.01
C PHE A 99 18.88 10.90 -11.95
N TYR A 100 19.23 11.38 -10.75
CA TYR A 100 20.39 12.23 -10.55
C TYR A 100 21.70 11.48 -10.89
N GLU A 101 21.86 10.23 -10.43
CA GLU A 101 23.01 9.40 -10.78
C GLU A 101 23.08 9.09 -12.28
N ALA A 102 21.95 8.73 -12.90
CA ALA A 102 21.88 8.46 -14.33
C ALA A 102 22.26 9.71 -15.15
N TYR A 103 21.80 10.90 -14.74
CA TYR A 103 22.19 12.16 -15.36
C TYR A 103 23.70 12.41 -15.22
N GLN A 104 24.27 12.22 -14.03
CA GLN A 104 25.72 12.36 -13.85
C GLN A 104 26.52 11.39 -14.74
N ARG A 105 26.07 10.13 -14.87
CA ARG A 105 26.72 9.13 -15.74
C ARG A 105 26.61 9.47 -17.23
N LEU A 106 25.57 10.20 -17.66
CA LEU A 106 25.47 10.71 -19.03
C LEU A 106 26.47 11.83 -19.30
N VAL A 107 26.68 12.72 -18.33
CA VAL A 107 27.57 13.89 -18.47
C VAL A 107 29.03 13.49 -18.34
N SER A 108 29.35 12.59 -17.41
CA SER A 108 30.70 12.12 -17.13
C SER A 108 30.70 10.59 -17.00
N PRO A 109 30.79 9.84 -18.12
CA PRO A 109 30.77 8.38 -18.10
C PRO A 109 31.96 7.85 -17.29
N PRO A 110 31.74 7.18 -16.15
CA PRO A 110 32.83 6.54 -15.43
C PRO A 110 33.31 5.30 -16.20
N GLU A 111 34.57 4.90 -16.02
CA GLU A 111 35.03 3.57 -16.43
C GLU A 111 34.36 2.51 -15.54
N VAL A 112 33.17 2.06 -15.95
CA VAL A 112 32.41 1.05 -15.21
C VAL A 112 33.14 -0.30 -15.34
N ARG A 113 33.46 -0.93 -14.21
CA ARG A 113 33.90 -2.34 -14.18
C ARG A 113 32.69 -3.25 -14.47
N ALA A 114 32.30 -3.34 -15.73
CA ALA A 114 31.09 -4.04 -16.19
C ALA A 114 30.93 -5.46 -15.62
N ILE A 115 32.04 -6.19 -15.47
CA ILE A 115 32.05 -7.55 -14.89
C ILE A 115 31.62 -7.56 -13.43
N GLY A 116 32.09 -6.60 -12.62
CA GLY A 116 31.73 -6.52 -11.21
C GLY A 116 30.24 -6.23 -11.01
N THR A 117 29.71 -5.26 -11.77
CA THR A 117 28.29 -4.90 -11.75
C THR A 117 27.38 -6.06 -12.19
N MET A 118 27.77 -6.81 -13.24
CA MET A 118 27.00 -7.97 -13.69
C MET A 118 26.96 -9.11 -12.66
N VAL A 119 28.08 -9.38 -11.96
CA VAL A 119 28.11 -10.43 -10.92
C VAL A 119 27.18 -10.08 -9.77
N VAL A 120 27.19 -8.82 -9.31
CA VAL A 120 26.33 -8.35 -8.23
C VAL A 120 24.85 -8.43 -8.65
N ALA A 121 24.51 -7.90 -9.83
CA ALA A 121 23.15 -7.95 -10.34
C ALA A 121 22.64 -9.39 -10.51
N PHE A 122 23.52 -10.34 -10.84
CA PHE A 122 23.18 -11.76 -10.92
C PHE A 122 22.88 -12.38 -9.55
N VAL A 123 23.66 -12.02 -8.52
CA VAL A 123 23.40 -12.45 -7.13
C VAL A 123 22.08 -11.88 -6.63
N GLY A 124 21.85 -10.57 -6.82
CA GLY A 124 20.59 -9.92 -6.46
C GLY A 124 19.39 -10.55 -7.18
N LEU A 125 19.50 -10.81 -8.49
CA LEU A 125 18.47 -11.50 -9.26
C LEU A 125 18.19 -12.91 -8.70
N ALA A 126 19.22 -13.68 -8.34
CA ALA A 126 19.05 -15.01 -7.78
C ALA A 126 18.30 -14.96 -6.44
N VAL A 127 18.65 -14.03 -5.55
CA VAL A 127 17.96 -13.81 -4.27
C VAL A 127 16.51 -13.43 -4.50
N ASN A 128 16.24 -12.45 -5.38
CA ASN A 128 14.88 -12.01 -5.69
C ASN A 128 14.03 -13.12 -6.32
N ILE A 129 14.60 -13.98 -7.18
CA ILE A 129 13.89 -15.15 -7.73
C ILE A 129 13.54 -16.15 -6.63
N ILE A 130 14.44 -16.41 -5.68
CA ILE A 130 14.18 -17.31 -4.54
C ILE A 130 13.03 -16.78 -3.69
N VAL A 131 13.09 -15.50 -3.32
CA VAL A 131 12.07 -14.83 -2.51
C VAL A 131 10.72 -14.78 -3.25
N ALA A 132 10.72 -14.42 -4.54
CA ALA A 132 9.51 -14.38 -5.36
C ALA A 132 8.89 -15.77 -5.52
N SER A 133 9.70 -16.81 -5.74
CA SER A 133 9.22 -18.20 -5.86
C SER A 133 8.58 -18.69 -4.57
N TRP A 134 9.11 -18.26 -3.43
CA TRP A 134 8.54 -18.61 -2.13
C TRP A 134 7.20 -17.90 -1.87
N LEU A 135 7.11 -16.62 -2.21
CA LEU A 135 5.89 -15.82 -2.06
C LEU A 135 4.79 -16.21 -3.07
N LYS A 136 5.15 -16.75 -4.24
CA LYS A 136 4.21 -17.14 -5.32
C LYS A 136 3.15 -18.15 -4.89
N GLY A 137 3.45 -19.02 -3.92
CA GLY A 137 2.54 -20.07 -3.44
C GLY A 137 1.29 -19.56 -2.69
N HIS A 138 1.30 -18.31 -2.22
CA HIS A 138 0.27 -17.78 -1.30
C HIS A 138 -0.33 -16.44 -1.77
N LYS A 139 -0.08 -16.05 -3.03
CA LYS A 139 -0.47 -14.76 -3.62
C LYS A 139 -1.99 -14.49 -3.69
N HIS A 140 -2.82 -15.50 -3.46
CA HIS A 140 -4.28 -15.39 -3.56
C HIS A 140 -4.96 -15.04 -2.23
N GLU A 141 -4.23 -15.05 -1.10
CA GLU A 141 -4.85 -15.00 0.23
C GLU A 141 -4.64 -13.66 0.96
N ASP A 142 -3.66 -12.83 0.57
CA ASP A 142 -3.34 -11.59 1.30
C ASP A 142 -2.75 -10.48 0.40
N LEU A 143 -3.30 -9.26 0.50
CA LEU A 143 -2.83 -8.06 -0.20
C LEU A 143 -1.39 -7.68 0.19
N ASN A 144 -0.97 -7.94 1.43
CA ASN A 144 0.39 -7.66 1.88
C ASN A 144 1.40 -8.62 1.25
N ILE A 145 1.05 -9.90 1.07
CA ILE A 145 1.87 -10.88 0.32
C ILE A 145 1.91 -10.48 -1.15
N ARG A 146 0.78 -10.04 -1.72
CA ARG A 146 0.73 -9.54 -3.10
C ARG A 146 1.62 -8.31 -3.29
N SER A 147 1.60 -7.38 -2.33
CA SER A 147 2.45 -6.18 -2.32
C SER A 147 3.94 -6.55 -2.24
N ALA A 148 4.34 -7.38 -1.27
CA ALA A 148 5.71 -7.86 -1.14
C ALA A 148 6.17 -8.67 -2.36
N TYR A 149 5.30 -9.51 -2.94
CA TYR A 149 5.60 -10.24 -4.17
C TYR A 149 5.84 -9.30 -5.35
N LEU A 150 4.98 -8.28 -5.53
CA LEU A 150 5.15 -7.29 -6.59
C LEU A 150 6.43 -6.48 -6.40
N HIS A 151 6.78 -6.10 -5.17
CA HIS A 151 8.05 -5.44 -4.84
C HIS A 151 9.25 -6.26 -5.33
N VAL A 152 9.34 -7.53 -4.91
CA VAL A 152 10.44 -8.42 -5.28
C VAL A 152 10.49 -8.68 -6.79
N VAL A 153 9.34 -8.73 -7.47
CA VAL A 153 9.27 -8.84 -8.93
C VAL A 153 9.84 -7.58 -9.61
N TRP A 154 9.57 -6.39 -9.08
CA TRP A 154 10.14 -5.14 -9.60
C TRP A 154 11.65 -5.08 -9.37
N ASP A 155 12.14 -5.51 -8.22
CA ASP A 155 13.59 -5.57 -7.94
C ASP A 155 14.28 -6.58 -8.87
N ALA A 156 13.67 -7.75 -9.11
CA ALA A 156 14.17 -8.71 -10.08
C ALA A 156 14.21 -8.13 -11.50
N ALA A 157 13.17 -7.40 -11.91
CA ALA A 157 13.14 -6.73 -13.20
C ALA A 157 14.25 -5.66 -13.32
N ALA A 158 14.50 -4.90 -12.25
CA ALA A 158 15.60 -3.96 -12.17
C ALA A 158 16.96 -4.67 -12.31
N SER A 159 17.18 -5.79 -11.60
CA SER A 159 18.41 -6.60 -11.73
C SER A 159 18.63 -7.11 -13.16
N VAL A 160 17.56 -7.55 -13.84
CA VAL A 160 17.62 -7.95 -15.26
C VAL A 160 18.04 -6.77 -16.14
N GLY A 161 17.48 -5.59 -15.91
CA GLY A 161 17.87 -4.37 -16.62
C GLY A 161 19.37 -4.06 -16.47
N VAL A 162 19.90 -4.14 -15.24
CA VAL A 162 21.32 -3.93 -14.96
C VAL A 162 22.20 -4.99 -15.65
N ILE A 163 21.78 -6.26 -15.68
CA ILE A 163 22.51 -7.32 -16.40
C ILE A 163 22.54 -7.02 -17.90
N ILE A 164 21.40 -6.63 -18.51
CA ILE A 164 21.33 -6.27 -19.93
C ILE A 164 22.27 -5.08 -20.22
N SER A 165 22.25 -4.05 -19.38
CA SER A 165 23.17 -2.91 -19.43
C SER A 165 24.64 -3.37 -19.43
N GLY A 166 25.02 -4.21 -18.46
CA GLY A 166 26.37 -4.72 -18.32
C GLY A 166 26.84 -5.55 -19.54
N VAL A 167 25.96 -6.37 -20.11
CA VAL A 167 26.23 -7.16 -21.33
C VAL A 167 26.48 -6.22 -22.52
N ILE A 168 25.63 -5.21 -22.70
CA ILE A 168 25.79 -4.22 -23.77
C ILE A 168 27.13 -3.51 -23.63
N ILE A 169 27.45 -3.01 -22.43
CA ILE A 169 28.72 -2.31 -22.17
C ILE A 169 29.91 -3.21 -22.44
N TYR A 170 29.88 -4.47 -21.99
CA TYR A 170 30.98 -5.41 -22.15
C TYR A 170 31.32 -5.68 -23.62
N TYR A 171 30.31 -5.86 -24.48
CA TYR A 171 30.54 -6.16 -25.89
C TYR A 171 30.73 -4.94 -26.79
N THR A 172 30.12 -3.80 -26.45
CA THR A 172 30.04 -2.65 -27.36
C THR A 172 30.79 -1.41 -26.86
N ASN A 173 31.27 -1.41 -25.60
CA ASN A 173 31.77 -0.23 -24.89
C ASN A 173 30.78 0.95 -24.89
N TRP A 174 29.49 0.67 -25.05
CA TRP A 174 28.44 1.68 -25.07
C TRP A 174 28.01 2.04 -23.64
N PHE A 175 28.85 2.84 -22.96
CA PHE A 175 28.66 3.21 -21.55
C PHE A 175 27.37 3.98 -21.26
N THR A 176 26.72 4.58 -22.27
CA THR A 176 25.43 5.27 -22.07
C THR A 176 24.22 4.35 -22.05
N ALA A 177 24.38 3.05 -22.30
CA ALA A 177 23.30 2.06 -22.13
C ALA A 177 22.80 1.99 -20.66
N ASP A 178 23.72 2.08 -19.70
CA ASP A 178 23.44 2.03 -18.27
C ASP A 178 22.53 3.14 -17.74
N PRO A 179 22.84 4.44 -17.98
CA PRO A 179 21.96 5.50 -17.56
C PRO A 179 20.60 5.48 -18.26
N LEU A 180 20.52 5.05 -19.53
CA LEU A 180 19.24 4.92 -20.23
C LEU A 180 18.33 3.85 -19.60
N ILE A 181 18.90 2.69 -19.26
CA ILE A 181 18.17 1.61 -18.58
C ILE A 181 17.78 2.04 -17.17
N SER A 182 18.68 2.71 -16.44
CA SER A 182 18.43 3.24 -15.09
C SER A 182 17.31 4.28 -15.07
N ILE A 183 17.24 5.17 -16.07
CA ILE A 183 16.12 6.11 -16.26
C ILE A 183 14.81 5.35 -16.46
N GLY A 184 14.79 4.30 -17.29
CA GLY A 184 13.61 3.47 -17.50
C GLY A 184 13.11 2.80 -16.21
N ILE A 185 14.03 2.22 -15.42
CA ILE A 185 13.73 1.62 -14.12
C ILE A 185 13.17 2.69 -13.16
N GLY A 186 13.82 3.86 -13.08
CA GLY A 186 13.36 4.99 -12.26
C GLY A 186 11.93 5.43 -12.60
N ILE A 187 11.56 5.49 -13.89
CA ILE A 187 10.19 5.85 -14.30
C ILE A 187 9.17 4.84 -13.75
N ILE A 188 9.47 3.54 -13.84
CA ILE A 188 8.59 2.49 -13.33
C ILE A 188 8.41 2.63 -11.81
N ILE A 189 9.51 2.88 -11.08
CA ILE A 189 9.49 3.08 -9.63
C ILE A 189 8.65 4.32 -9.27
N ILE A 190 8.83 5.47 -9.95
CA ILE A 190 8.01 6.68 -9.70
C ILE A 190 6.53 6.40 -9.90
N ILE A 191 6.14 5.72 -10.98
CA ILE A 191 4.72 5.42 -11.25
C ILE A 191 4.13 4.59 -10.11
N GLY A 192 4.87 3.57 -9.64
CA GLY A 192 4.47 2.76 -8.49
C GLY A 192 4.36 3.58 -7.21
N ALA A 193 5.38 4.38 -6.90
CA ALA A 193 5.45 5.22 -5.71
C ALA A 193 4.30 6.24 -5.66
N VAL A 194 4.06 6.97 -6.75
CA VAL A 194 2.97 7.96 -6.84
C VAL A 194 1.61 7.29 -6.66
N LYS A 195 1.40 6.11 -7.26
CA LYS A 195 0.16 5.36 -7.06
C LYS A 195 -0.07 5.02 -5.59
N ILE A 196 0.94 4.50 -4.90
CA ILE A 196 0.86 4.15 -3.46
C ILE A 196 0.59 5.39 -2.60
N ILE A 197 1.28 6.49 -2.89
CA ILE A 197 1.09 7.77 -2.18
C ILE A 197 -0.35 8.25 -2.34
N LEU A 198 -0.88 8.27 -3.56
CA LEU A 198 -2.24 8.74 -3.84
C LEU A 198 -3.29 7.83 -3.21
N GLU A 199 -3.10 6.51 -3.25
CA GLU A 199 -4.00 5.55 -2.61
C GLU A 199 -4.01 5.70 -1.09
N SER A 200 -2.83 5.83 -0.48
CA SER A 200 -2.72 6.03 0.97
C SER A 200 -3.28 7.39 1.41
N ALA A 201 -2.99 8.46 0.65
CA ALA A 201 -3.52 9.79 0.90
C ALA A 201 -5.04 9.83 0.80
N HIS A 202 -5.62 9.13 -0.18
CA HIS A 202 -7.08 9.02 -0.33
C HIS A 202 -7.73 8.39 0.91
N ILE A 203 -7.13 7.35 1.48
CA ILE A 203 -7.62 6.75 2.74
C ILE A 203 -7.44 7.70 3.92
N LEU A 204 -6.28 8.37 4.04
CA LEU A 204 -6.02 9.34 5.13
C LEU A 204 -6.98 10.54 5.09
N LEU A 205 -7.43 10.94 3.90
CA LEU A 205 -8.40 12.00 3.68
C LEU A 205 -9.86 11.52 3.75
N GLU A 206 -10.09 10.30 4.26
CA GLU A 206 -11.43 9.72 4.44
C GLU A 206 -12.21 9.58 3.12
N GLY A 207 -11.47 9.34 2.03
CA GLY A 207 -12.05 9.12 0.71
C GLY A 207 -12.86 7.82 0.63
N VAL A 208 -13.85 7.84 -0.25
CA VAL A 208 -14.71 6.68 -0.54
C VAL A 208 -13.87 5.56 -1.18
N PRO A 209 -13.92 4.31 -0.70
CA PRO A 209 -13.17 3.19 -1.28
C PRO A 209 -13.43 3.05 -2.78
N LYS A 210 -12.39 2.72 -3.57
CA LYS A 210 -12.48 2.73 -5.04
C LYS A 210 -13.43 1.65 -5.58
N GLU A 211 -13.62 0.59 -4.81
CA GLU A 211 -14.45 -0.57 -5.12
C GLU A 211 -15.94 -0.31 -4.86
N ILE A 212 -16.28 0.77 -4.16
CA ILE A 212 -17.65 1.07 -3.74
C ILE A 212 -18.31 2.04 -4.72
N ASP A 213 -19.42 1.61 -5.33
CA ASP A 213 -20.35 2.49 -6.03
C ASP A 213 -21.44 2.99 -5.07
N ILE A 214 -21.41 4.29 -4.77
CA ILE A 214 -22.41 4.94 -3.89
C ILE A 214 -23.83 4.78 -4.45
N LYS A 215 -24.00 4.80 -5.77
CA LYS A 215 -25.33 4.68 -6.38
C LYS A 215 -25.92 3.30 -6.14
N GLU A 216 -25.10 2.27 -6.34
CA GLU A 216 -25.48 0.88 -6.08
C GLU A 216 -25.91 0.70 -4.62
N ILE A 217 -25.12 1.19 -3.66
CA ILE A 217 -25.48 1.16 -2.23
C ILE A 217 -26.82 1.88 -1.98
N VAL A 218 -27.01 3.08 -2.53
CA VAL A 218 -28.25 3.85 -2.31
C VAL A 218 -29.47 3.13 -2.89
N GLU A 219 -29.35 2.52 -4.07
CA GLU A 219 -30.42 1.73 -4.69
C GLU A 219 -30.75 0.49 -3.85
N ASP A 220 -29.72 -0.22 -3.42
CA ASP A 220 -29.82 -1.42 -2.57
C ASP A 220 -30.49 -1.14 -1.23
N LEU A 221 -30.11 -0.05 -0.58
CA LEU A 221 -30.67 0.35 0.71
C LEU A 221 -32.12 0.85 0.57
N LYS A 222 -32.45 1.55 -0.53
CA LYS A 222 -33.83 1.95 -0.83
C LYS A 222 -34.74 0.79 -1.19
N ALA A 223 -34.19 -0.33 -1.65
CA ALA A 223 -34.94 -1.54 -1.96
C ALA A 223 -35.43 -2.29 -0.70
N VAL A 224 -34.90 -1.97 0.49
CA VAL A 224 -35.34 -2.56 1.76
C VAL A 224 -36.74 -2.04 2.12
N ASP A 225 -37.68 -2.96 2.39
CA ASP A 225 -39.04 -2.58 2.78
C ASP A 225 -39.03 -1.73 4.07
N GLY A 226 -39.83 -0.68 4.08
CA GLY A 226 -39.88 0.29 5.18
C GLY A 226 -38.87 1.45 5.07
N VAL A 227 -37.88 1.41 4.16
CA VAL A 227 -37.01 2.56 3.87
C VAL A 227 -37.72 3.52 2.92
N GLN A 228 -37.72 4.80 3.25
CA GLN A 228 -38.29 5.88 2.43
C GLN A 228 -37.19 6.67 1.72
N GLY A 229 -36.04 6.88 2.37
CA GLY A 229 -35.01 7.80 1.94
C GLY A 229 -33.70 7.59 2.69
N ILE A 230 -32.61 8.13 2.13
CA ILE A 230 -31.26 8.07 2.69
C ILE A 230 -30.61 9.42 2.42
N HIS A 231 -30.01 10.01 3.45
CA HIS A 231 -29.27 11.26 3.34
C HIS A 231 -28.12 11.29 4.34
N THR A 232 -27.25 12.31 4.24
CA THR A 232 -26.04 12.43 5.08
C THR A 232 -25.20 11.14 5.03
N LEU A 233 -25.02 10.59 3.82
CA LEU A 233 -24.24 9.37 3.59
C LEU A 233 -22.75 9.71 3.59
N HIS A 234 -22.00 9.06 4.46
CA HIS A 234 -20.55 9.14 4.54
C HIS A 234 -19.98 7.73 4.52
N ILE A 235 -19.03 7.47 3.61
CA ILE A 235 -18.34 6.18 3.50
C ILE A 235 -16.85 6.48 3.45
N TRP A 236 -16.07 5.79 4.27
CA TRP A 236 -14.62 5.95 4.31
C TRP A 236 -13.91 4.62 4.62
N SER A 237 -12.61 4.57 4.35
CA SER A 237 -11.73 3.50 4.81
C SER A 237 -11.01 3.88 6.10
N ILE A 238 -10.99 2.96 7.06
CA ILE A 238 -10.10 3.05 8.23
C ILE A 238 -8.71 2.55 7.85
N CYS A 239 -8.63 1.43 7.15
CA CYS A 239 -7.44 0.93 6.44
C CYS A 239 -7.88 0.20 5.17
N SER A 240 -6.97 -0.47 4.47
CA SER A 240 -7.22 -1.08 3.16
C SER A 240 -8.43 -2.02 3.13
N ASN A 241 -8.70 -2.73 4.23
CA ASN A 241 -9.73 -3.77 4.31
C ASN A 241 -10.84 -3.49 5.33
N ILE A 242 -10.84 -2.30 5.95
CA ILE A 242 -11.83 -1.93 6.97
C ILE A 242 -12.57 -0.70 6.48
N HIS A 243 -13.76 -0.92 5.92
CA HIS A 243 -14.65 0.14 5.49
C HIS A 243 -15.67 0.46 6.58
N ALA A 244 -15.95 1.74 6.72
CA ALA A 244 -16.94 2.26 7.65
C ALA A 244 -17.92 3.19 6.93
N MET A 245 -19.14 3.24 7.44
CA MET A 245 -20.21 4.04 6.88
C MET A 245 -21.05 4.69 7.97
N SER A 246 -21.45 5.93 7.75
CA SER A 246 -22.46 6.63 8.52
C SER A 246 -23.55 7.11 7.59
N ALA A 247 -24.82 6.92 7.95
CA ALA A 247 -25.94 7.39 7.15
C ALA A 247 -27.18 7.66 7.99
N HIS A 248 -28.02 8.56 7.51
CA HIS A 248 -29.36 8.75 8.04
C HIS A 248 -30.36 8.03 7.14
N ILE A 249 -31.23 7.23 7.74
CA ILE A 249 -32.22 6.39 7.06
C ILE A 249 -33.61 6.88 7.44
N ASP A 250 -34.37 7.39 6.47
CA ASP A 250 -35.77 7.74 6.65
C ASP A 250 -36.61 6.47 6.65
N ILE A 251 -37.33 6.22 7.75
CA ILE A 251 -38.20 5.06 7.91
C ILE A 251 -39.66 5.48 7.70
N LYS A 252 -40.38 4.76 6.82
CA LYS A 252 -41.81 4.97 6.56
C LYS A 252 -42.60 4.96 7.87
N LYS A 253 -43.62 5.83 7.97
CA LYS A 253 -44.45 5.95 9.18
C LYS A 253 -45.09 4.63 9.59
N GLU A 254 -45.54 3.80 8.64
CA GLU A 254 -46.15 2.50 8.96
C GLU A 254 -45.13 1.45 9.45
N ALA A 255 -43.84 1.64 9.15
CA ALA A 255 -42.78 0.68 9.44
C ALA A 255 -42.00 1.01 10.73
N GLN A 256 -42.40 2.04 11.47
CA GLN A 256 -41.72 2.54 12.68
C GLN A 256 -41.57 1.48 13.77
N SER A 257 -42.56 0.61 13.95
CA SER A 257 -42.50 -0.50 14.90
C SER A 257 -41.44 -1.54 14.55
N ARG A 258 -41.08 -1.68 13.26
CA ARG A 258 -40.07 -2.59 12.72
C ARG A 258 -38.69 -1.94 12.52
N ARG A 259 -38.47 -0.74 13.07
CA ARG A 259 -37.23 0.04 12.86
C ARG A 259 -35.95 -0.75 13.16
N GLY A 260 -35.91 -1.50 14.27
CA GLY A 260 -34.75 -2.32 14.63
C GLY A 260 -34.47 -3.41 13.59
N GLU A 261 -35.52 -4.12 13.17
CA GLU A 261 -35.44 -5.17 12.14
C GLU A 261 -34.93 -4.60 10.79
N ILE A 262 -35.41 -3.42 10.39
CA ILE A 262 -34.96 -2.77 9.14
C ILE A 262 -33.48 -2.41 9.21
N LEU A 263 -33.02 -1.86 10.34
CA LEU A 263 -31.59 -1.54 10.52
C LEU A 263 -30.72 -2.78 10.51
N ASP A 264 -31.17 -3.88 11.12
CA ASP A 264 -30.46 -5.17 11.10
C ASP A 264 -30.38 -5.75 9.68
N LEU A 265 -31.47 -5.68 8.90
CA LEU A 265 -31.48 -6.10 7.50
C LEU A 265 -30.52 -5.27 6.65
N ILE A 266 -30.50 -3.95 6.84
CA ILE A 266 -29.55 -3.06 6.18
C ILE A 266 -28.11 -3.43 6.54
N ASN A 267 -27.81 -3.62 7.82
CA ASN A 267 -26.46 -3.99 8.27
C ASN A 267 -26.00 -5.33 7.67
N GLN A 268 -26.90 -6.33 7.62
CA GLN A 268 -26.58 -7.61 6.99
C GLN A 268 -26.31 -7.46 5.49
N LYS A 269 -27.09 -6.64 4.79
CA LYS A 269 -26.92 -6.37 3.35
C LYS A 269 -25.61 -5.64 3.07
N LEU A 270 -25.29 -4.60 3.85
CA LEU A 270 -24.02 -3.87 3.75
C LEU A 270 -22.80 -4.76 4.02
N ALA A 271 -22.88 -5.65 5.02
CA ALA A 271 -21.80 -6.56 5.33
C ALA A 271 -21.59 -7.62 4.24
N LYS A 272 -22.68 -8.19 3.70
CA LYS A 272 -22.63 -9.30 2.74
C LYS A 272 -22.31 -8.85 1.32
N ASP A 273 -22.98 -7.81 0.85
CA ASP A 273 -22.94 -7.41 -0.56
C ASP A 273 -21.82 -6.37 -0.79
N HIS A 274 -21.58 -5.49 0.21
CA HIS A 274 -20.65 -4.34 0.10
C HIS A 274 -19.41 -4.42 0.98
N HIS A 275 -19.27 -5.46 1.82
CA HIS A 275 -18.14 -5.65 2.76
C HIS A 275 -17.95 -4.48 3.74
N ILE A 276 -19.02 -3.77 4.09
CA ILE A 276 -19.02 -2.68 5.07
C ILE A 276 -19.53 -3.22 6.41
N PHE A 277 -18.61 -3.38 7.37
CA PHE A 277 -18.92 -3.98 8.68
C PHE A 277 -19.13 -2.96 9.80
N TYR A 278 -18.57 -1.76 9.67
CA TYR A 278 -18.65 -0.71 10.69
C TYR A 278 -19.64 0.36 10.26
N THR A 279 -20.88 0.24 10.73
CA THR A 279 -21.97 1.14 10.33
C THR A 279 -22.50 1.93 11.52
N THR A 280 -22.86 3.18 11.28
CA THR A 280 -23.67 3.99 12.19
C THR A 280 -24.87 4.51 11.43
N LEU A 281 -26.04 3.96 11.72
CA LEU A 281 -27.28 4.26 11.00
C LEU A 281 -28.23 5.00 11.92
N GLN A 282 -28.49 6.26 11.60
CA GLN A 282 -29.48 7.06 12.32
C GLN A 282 -30.84 6.92 11.66
N ALA A 283 -31.79 6.27 12.33
CA ALA A 283 -33.15 6.14 11.82
C ALA A 283 -34.00 7.37 12.16
N GLU A 284 -34.58 8.00 11.13
CA GLU A 284 -35.41 9.19 11.25
C GLU A 284 -36.88 8.91 10.85
N CYS A 285 -37.83 9.64 11.44
CA CYS A 285 -39.27 9.32 11.35
C CYS A 285 -40.10 10.39 10.63
N ASN A 286 -39.54 11.57 10.40
CA ASN A 286 -40.21 12.69 9.75
C ASN A 286 -39.43 13.04 8.52
N GLY A 287 -40.05 12.84 7.36
CA GLY A 287 -39.44 13.05 6.06
C GLY A 287 -38.64 14.35 6.01
N CYS A 288 -37.32 14.22 6.17
CA CYS A 288 -36.35 15.16 5.65
C CYS A 288 -36.29 14.91 4.13
N ILE A 289 -37.42 15.15 3.46
CA ILE A 289 -37.62 14.95 2.01
C ILE A 289 -36.65 15.84 1.19
N THR A 290 -35.88 16.71 1.85
CA THR A 290 -34.92 17.67 1.28
C THR A 290 -33.50 17.52 1.82
N GLY A 291 -33.15 16.43 2.50
CA GLY A 291 -31.76 16.16 2.86
C GLY A 291 -30.92 15.87 1.61
N GLN A 292 -29.84 16.64 1.38
CA GLN A 292 -28.86 16.27 0.35
C GLN A 292 -28.20 14.95 0.74
N LEU A 293 -27.91 14.10 -0.27
CA LEU A 293 -27.23 12.82 -0.04
C LEU A 293 -25.90 13.03 0.71
N PHE A 294 -25.20 14.12 0.42
CA PHE A 294 -24.03 14.58 1.15
C PHE A 294 -24.36 15.87 1.88
N ARG A 295 -24.12 15.92 3.19
CA ARG A 295 -24.34 17.12 4.01
C ARG A 295 -23.03 17.90 4.15
N ALA A 296 -23.09 19.22 3.98
CA ALA A 296 -21.96 20.10 4.28
C ALA A 296 -21.64 20.08 5.79
N ILE A 297 -20.36 19.95 6.14
CA ILE A 297 -19.89 19.99 7.52
C ILE A 297 -19.63 21.45 7.90
N GLU A 298 -20.22 21.91 9.00
CA GLU A 298 -19.98 23.25 9.54
C GLU A 298 -18.81 23.22 10.52
N HIS A 299 -17.88 24.18 10.39
CA HIS A 299 -16.83 24.37 11.38
C HIS A 299 -17.43 24.99 12.65
N LYS A 300 -16.94 24.54 13.80
CA LYS A 300 -17.32 25.12 15.10
C LYS A 300 -17.06 26.63 15.08
N GLU A 301 -18.09 27.43 15.30
CA GLU A 301 -17.90 28.86 15.53
C GLU A 301 -17.01 29.05 16.76
N HIS A 302 -15.82 29.61 16.55
CA HIS A 302 -15.03 30.13 17.66
C HIS A 302 -15.75 31.36 18.19
N ARG A 303 -16.57 31.17 19.23
CA ARG A 303 -16.96 32.29 20.10
C ARG A 303 -15.69 32.74 20.83
N HIS A 304 -15.13 33.85 20.36
CA HIS A 304 -14.15 34.64 21.10
C HIS A 304 -14.76 35.19 22.39
#